data_AF-A0A1M5R4L0-F1
#
_entry.id   AF-A0A1M5R4L0-F1
#
_cell.length_a   1.000
_cell.length_b   1.000
_cell.length_c   1.000
_cell.angle_alpha   90.00
_cell.angle_beta   90.00
_cell.angle_gamma   90.00
#
_symmetry.space_group_name_H-M   'P 1'
#
loop_
_entity.id
_entity.type
_entity.pdbx_description
1 polymer ?
#
loop_
_entity_poly.entity_id
_entity_poly.type
_entity_poly.pdbx_seq_one_letter_code
_entity_poly.pdbx_strand_id
1 'polypeptide(L)'
;MVRYKCGTKEELGMAKDTVRYPDKVVDEIDALVDDGVFESKSEFYRFSAEYVLALVSDEWEPETFNYGEIREELDLQEEPVLLGADGGRDFLNAVITVRQLGLRNDFAEAEQFIDENYETTDRSGMILEELLRVYRDRAENGSTSGV
;
A
#
# COMPACT_ATOMS: atom_id res chain seq x y z
N MET A 1 37.31 42.93 -27.68
CA MET A 1 37.78 41.60 -27.23
C MET A 1 36.91 41.19 -26.04
N VAL A 2 35.79 40.51 -26.32
CA VAL A 2 34.83 40.10 -25.29
C VAL A 2 35.14 38.65 -24.94
N ARG A 3 35.64 38.41 -23.72
CA ARG A 3 35.79 37.05 -23.17
C ARG A 3 34.41 36.61 -22.70
N TYR A 4 33.80 35.66 -23.39
CA TYR A 4 32.70 34.89 -22.82
C TYR A 4 33.31 33.92 -21.79
N LYS A 5 32.90 34.08 -20.53
CA LYS A 5 33.19 33.10 -19.48
C LYS A 5 32.60 31.77 -19.91
N CYS A 6 33.42 30.72 -19.82
CA CYS A 6 33.00 29.33 -19.96
C CYS A 6 31.88 29.08 -18.94
N GLY A 7 30.64 29.00 -19.42
CA GLY A 7 29.55 28.44 -18.65
C GLY A 7 29.79 26.94 -18.56
N THR A 8 29.93 26.43 -17.34
CA THR A 8 29.82 25.01 -17.05
C THR A 8 28.47 24.54 -17.57
N LYS A 9 28.48 23.81 -18.69
CA LYS A 9 27.36 22.95 -19.06
C LYS A 9 27.40 21.78 -18.09
N GLU A 10 26.63 21.88 -17.02
CA GLU A 10 26.11 20.69 -16.35
C GLU A 10 25.30 19.94 -17.41
N GLU A 11 25.85 18.82 -17.86
CA GLU A 11 25.16 17.88 -18.72
C GLU A 11 23.97 17.31 -17.94
N LEU A 12 22.80 17.91 -18.11
CA LEU A 12 21.51 17.29 -17.81
C LEU A 12 21.28 16.11 -18.77
N GLY A 13 22.11 15.09 -18.65
CA GLY A 13 21.96 13.81 -19.33
C GLY A 13 21.64 12.76 -18.29
N MET A 14 20.45 12.16 -18.37
CA MET A 14 20.09 11.02 -17.51
C MET A 14 21.14 9.92 -17.67
N ALA A 15 21.57 9.35 -16.55
CA ALA A 15 22.46 8.20 -16.54
C ALA A 15 21.83 7.07 -17.37
N LYS A 16 22.59 6.50 -18.30
CA LYS A 16 22.13 5.41 -19.15
C LYS A 16 22.60 4.09 -18.56
N ASP A 17 21.66 3.31 -18.07
CA ASP A 17 21.87 1.90 -17.74
C ASP A 17 21.20 1.01 -18.81
N THR A 18 21.76 -0.17 -19.07
CA THR A 18 21.23 -1.12 -20.06
C THR A 18 20.82 -2.41 -19.37
N VAL A 19 19.52 -2.66 -19.31
CA VAL A 19 18.93 -3.87 -18.74
C VAL A 19 18.41 -4.79 -19.86
N ARG A 20 18.44 -6.10 -19.64
CA ARG A 20 17.86 -7.11 -20.54
C ARG A 20 16.57 -7.64 -19.95
N TYR A 21 15.51 -7.67 -20.76
CA TYR A 21 14.21 -8.21 -20.40
C TYR A 21 13.86 -9.41 -21.28
N PRO A 22 13.05 -10.36 -20.79
CA PRO A 22 12.45 -11.38 -21.65
C PRO A 22 11.59 -10.74 -22.75
N ASP A 23 11.60 -11.31 -23.97
CA ASP A 23 10.86 -10.76 -25.12
C ASP A 23 9.39 -10.50 -24.79
N LYS A 24 8.72 -11.44 -24.11
CA LYS A 24 7.33 -11.27 -23.66
C LYS A 24 7.11 -10.01 -22.82
N VAL A 25 8.06 -9.65 -21.96
CA VAL A 25 7.94 -8.43 -21.14
C VAL A 25 8.09 -7.20 -22.03
N VAL A 26 9.00 -7.24 -22.99
CA VAL A 26 9.19 -6.15 -23.96
C VAL A 26 7.93 -5.97 -24.80
N ASP A 27 7.30 -7.05 -25.24
CA ASP A 27 6.07 -7.03 -26.03
C ASP A 27 4.90 -6.38 -25.27
N GLU A 28 4.74 -6.69 -23.99
CA GLU A 28 3.69 -6.06 -23.15
C GLU A 28 3.96 -4.56 -22.94
N ILE A 29 5.23 -4.16 -22.79
CA ILE A 29 5.61 -2.74 -22.70
C ILE A 29 5.35 -2.03 -24.03
N ASP A 30 5.66 -2.67 -25.16
CA ASP A 30 5.34 -2.17 -26.50
C ASP A 30 3.83 -1.92 -26.65
N ALA A 31 2.99 -2.87 -26.23
CA ALA A 31 1.54 -2.72 -26.28
C ALA A 31 1.04 -1.51 -25.49
N LEU A 32 1.55 -1.28 -24.28
CA LEU A 32 1.17 -0.11 -23.46
C LEU A 32 1.57 1.22 -24.10
N VAL A 33 2.69 1.26 -24.82
CA VAL A 33 3.12 2.44 -25.56
C VAL A 33 2.24 2.63 -26.81
N ASP A 34 1.96 1.55 -27.54
CA ASP A 34 1.13 1.58 -28.74
C ASP A 34 -0.32 1.99 -28.43
N ASP A 35 -0.85 1.59 -27.27
CA ASP A 35 -2.16 1.99 -26.75
C ASP A 35 -2.20 3.43 -26.21
N GLY A 36 -1.04 4.11 -26.15
CA GLY A 36 -0.93 5.51 -25.75
C GLY A 36 -0.93 5.75 -24.24
N VAL A 37 -0.86 4.69 -23.43
CA VAL A 37 -0.77 4.76 -21.96
C VAL A 37 0.57 5.37 -21.53
N PHE A 38 1.62 5.14 -22.32
CA PHE A 38 2.93 5.77 -22.17
C PHE A 38 3.38 6.36 -23.50
N GLU A 39 4.02 7.53 -23.46
CA GLU A 39 4.59 8.19 -24.64
C GLU A 39 5.79 7.42 -25.21
N SER A 40 6.50 6.69 -24.36
CA SER A 40 7.68 5.91 -24.76
C SER A 40 8.08 4.84 -23.74
N LYS A 41 8.86 3.84 -24.19
CA LYS A 41 9.50 2.86 -23.28
C LYS A 41 10.32 3.52 -22.18
N SER A 42 11.01 4.62 -22.50
CA SER A 42 11.82 5.34 -21.53
C SER A 42 10.97 5.97 -20.43
N GLU A 43 9.75 6.40 -20.74
CA GLU A 43 8.80 6.89 -19.75
C GLU A 43 8.29 5.76 -18.87
N PHE A 44 7.87 4.63 -19.48
CA PHE A 44 7.50 3.43 -18.74
C PHE A 44 8.58 3.02 -17.73
N TYR A 45 9.85 2.95 -18.16
CA TYR A 45 10.94 2.53 -17.27
C TYR A 45 11.17 3.52 -16.12
N ARG A 46 11.17 4.83 -16.38
CA ARG A 46 11.34 5.84 -15.32
C ARG A 46 10.17 5.80 -14.33
N PHE A 47 8.94 5.81 -14.84
CA PHE A 47 7.75 5.70 -14.01
C PHE A 47 7.79 4.43 -13.15
N SER A 48 8.07 3.27 -13.75
CA SER A 48 8.10 1.99 -13.03
C SER A 48 9.16 1.96 -11.91
N ALA A 49 10.34 2.52 -12.15
CA ALA A 49 11.41 2.59 -11.17
C ALA A 49 11.02 3.50 -10.01
N GLU A 50 10.50 4.70 -10.29
CA GLU A 50 10.09 5.64 -9.26
C GLU A 50 8.84 5.19 -8.51
N TYR A 51 7.94 4.48 -9.17
CA TYR A 51 6.77 3.88 -8.53
C TYR A 51 7.18 2.86 -7.48
N VAL A 52 8.11 1.96 -7.82
CA VAL A 52 8.65 1.00 -6.84
C VAL A 52 9.41 1.72 -5.73
N LEU A 53 10.19 2.77 -6.04
CA LEU A 53 10.92 3.54 -5.04
C LEU A 53 9.97 4.25 -4.05
N ALA A 54 8.89 4.85 -4.54
CA ALA A 54 7.86 5.47 -3.71
C ALA A 54 7.16 4.46 -2.78
N LEU A 55 7.03 3.19 -3.19
CA LEU A 55 6.45 2.13 -2.36
C LEU A 55 7.39 1.61 -1.26
N VAL A 56 8.72 1.67 -1.47
CA VAL A 56 9.70 1.09 -0.53
C VAL A 56 10.40 2.13 0.34
N SER A 57 10.27 3.41 0.02
CA SER A 57 10.95 4.51 0.69
C SER A 57 10.01 5.70 0.83
N ASP A 58 9.52 5.94 2.05
CA ASP A 58 8.63 7.06 2.37
C ASP A 58 9.28 8.44 2.15
N GLU A 59 10.61 8.48 2.05
CA GLU A 59 11.38 9.70 1.77
C GLU A 59 11.55 9.96 0.25
N TRP A 60 11.11 9.05 -0.62
CA TRP A 60 11.30 9.20 -2.06
C TRP A 60 10.17 10.04 -2.69
N GLU A 61 10.54 11.13 -3.36
CA GLU A 61 9.64 11.94 -4.16
C GLU A 61 9.91 11.70 -5.66
N PRO A 62 8.94 11.16 -6.43
CA PRO A 62 9.10 10.92 -7.87
C PRO A 62 9.38 12.19 -8.67
N GLU A 63 10.35 12.14 -9.60
CA GLU A 63 10.72 13.24 -10.50
C GLU A 63 10.18 13.06 -11.92
N THR A 64 9.62 11.90 -12.25
CA THR A 64 9.04 11.60 -13.57
C THR A 64 7.92 12.57 -13.88
N PHE A 65 8.03 13.19 -15.06
CA PHE A 65 6.97 14.04 -15.60
C PHE A 65 5.66 13.24 -15.72
N ASN A 66 4.54 13.85 -15.34
CA ASN A 66 3.21 13.23 -15.32
C ASN A 66 3.09 11.98 -14.43
N TYR A 67 3.98 11.76 -13.46
CA TYR A 67 3.90 10.60 -12.55
C TYR A 67 2.52 10.44 -11.91
N GLY A 68 1.94 11.53 -11.38
CA GLY A 68 0.61 11.50 -10.77
C GLY A 68 -0.51 11.14 -11.76
N GLU A 69 -0.47 11.72 -12.96
CA GLU A 69 -1.46 11.47 -14.01
C GLU A 69 -1.39 10.02 -14.50
N ILE A 70 -0.19 9.50 -14.78
CA ILE A 70 0.03 8.12 -15.20
C ILE A 70 -0.42 7.15 -14.09
N ARG A 71 -0.13 7.47 -12.83
CA ARG A 71 -0.55 6.65 -11.68
C ARG A 71 -2.08 6.59 -11.57
N GLU A 72 -2.77 7.71 -11.77
CA GLU A 72 -4.23 7.75 -11.76
C GLU A 72 -4.84 7.03 -12.97
N GLU A 73 -4.29 7.22 -14.17
CA GLU A 73 -4.76 6.59 -15.41
C GLU A 73 -4.66 5.07 -15.36
N LEU A 74 -3.57 4.55 -14.80
CA LEU A 74 -3.36 3.12 -14.60
C LEU A 74 -4.21 2.53 -13.46
N ASP A 75 -5.04 3.35 -12.79
CA ASP A 75 -5.76 2.98 -11.57
C ASP A 75 -4.84 2.37 -10.50
N LEU A 76 -3.59 2.85 -10.45
CA LEU A 76 -2.61 2.49 -9.43
C LEU A 76 -2.87 3.30 -8.16
N GLN A 77 -4.11 3.24 -7.69
CA GLN A 77 -4.49 3.75 -6.39
C GLN A 77 -3.79 2.91 -5.32
N GLU A 78 -3.12 3.57 -4.37
CA GLU A 78 -2.84 2.94 -3.08
C GLU A 78 -4.16 2.79 -2.33
N GLU A 79 -4.78 1.62 -2.55
CA GLU A 79 -5.71 0.86 -1.68
C GLU A 79 -7.24 1.10 -1.75
N PRO A 80 -8.06 0.03 -1.67
CA PRO A 80 -9.03 -0.07 -0.59
C PRO A 80 -8.27 -0.44 0.68
N VAL A 81 -8.25 0.47 1.64
CA VAL A 81 -7.69 0.32 2.99
C VAL A 81 -8.12 -1.04 3.58
N LEU A 82 -7.32 -2.07 3.33
CA LEU A 82 -7.04 -3.08 4.33
C LEU A 82 -5.70 -2.67 4.94
N LEU A 83 -5.74 -1.41 5.38
CA LEU A 83 -4.95 -0.83 6.42
C LEU A 83 -3.52 -0.52 5.94
N GLY A 84 -3.25 0.78 5.73
CA GLY A 84 -2.00 1.29 5.17
C GLY A 84 -0.74 0.89 5.94
N ALA A 85 0.42 1.37 5.48
CA ALA A 85 1.77 1.01 5.96
C ALA A 85 1.89 0.90 7.50
N ASP A 86 1.10 1.66 8.26
CA ASP A 86 1.02 1.60 9.72
C ASP A 86 -0.32 1.06 10.23
N GLY A 87 -1.44 1.43 9.58
CA GLY A 87 -2.78 1.02 9.98
C GLY A 87 -3.00 -0.49 9.95
N GLY A 88 -2.33 -1.23 9.05
CA GLY A 88 -2.52 -2.68 8.91
C GLY A 88 -1.89 -3.49 9.99
N ARG A 89 -0.76 -3.00 10.47
CA ARG A 89 -0.16 -3.51 11.68
C ARG A 89 -1.04 -3.18 12.87
N ASP A 90 -1.62 -1.98 12.94
CA ASP A 90 -2.48 -1.58 14.07
C ASP A 90 -3.78 -2.39 14.15
N PHE A 91 -4.46 -2.64 13.04
CA PHE A 91 -5.64 -3.51 13.06
C PHE A 91 -5.29 -4.97 13.29
N LEU A 92 -4.21 -5.50 12.69
CA LEU A 92 -3.81 -6.87 13.00
C LEU A 92 -3.43 -7.02 14.48
N ASN A 93 -2.81 -6.00 15.09
CA ASN A 93 -2.58 -5.95 16.53
C ASN A 93 -3.91 -5.92 17.31
N ALA A 94 -4.88 -5.13 16.88
CA ALA A 94 -6.23 -5.11 17.46
C ALA A 94 -6.93 -6.47 17.36
N VAL A 95 -6.84 -7.16 16.22
CA VAL A 95 -7.34 -8.54 16.04
C VAL A 95 -6.66 -9.48 17.03
N ILE A 96 -5.34 -9.38 17.21
CA ILE A 96 -4.59 -10.20 18.18
C ILE A 96 -5.08 -9.92 19.60
N THR A 97 -5.24 -8.65 19.99
CA THR A 97 -5.74 -8.24 21.31
C THR A 97 -7.14 -8.79 21.57
N VAL A 98 -8.10 -8.52 20.68
CA VAL A 98 -9.49 -8.98 20.80
C VAL A 98 -9.58 -10.51 20.84
N ARG A 99 -8.79 -11.21 20.00
CA ARG A 99 -8.67 -12.67 20.04
C ARG A 99 -8.16 -13.17 21.39
N GLN A 100 -7.14 -12.53 21.95
CA GLN A 100 -6.55 -12.95 23.21
C GLN A 100 -7.52 -12.76 24.39
N LEU A 101 -8.21 -11.62 24.45
CA LEU A 101 -9.23 -11.34 25.46
C LEU A 101 -10.43 -12.30 25.31
N GLY A 102 -10.91 -12.51 24.07
CA GLY A 102 -11.99 -13.45 23.77
C GLY A 102 -11.66 -14.90 24.17
N LEU A 103 -10.43 -15.36 23.97
CA LEU A 103 -9.99 -16.69 24.43
C LEU A 103 -9.93 -16.85 25.96
N ARG A 104 -9.82 -15.74 26.70
CA ARG A 104 -9.81 -15.71 28.17
C ARG A 104 -11.20 -15.47 28.76
N ASN A 105 -12.21 -15.24 27.91
CA ASN A 105 -13.56 -14.80 28.28
C ASN A 105 -13.61 -13.40 28.92
N ASP A 106 -12.59 -12.57 28.67
CA ASP A 106 -12.51 -11.19 29.15
C ASP A 106 -13.26 -10.25 28.18
N PHE A 107 -14.56 -10.53 27.99
CA PHE A 107 -15.36 -9.87 26.93
C PHE A 107 -15.57 -8.37 27.15
N ALA A 108 -15.76 -7.95 28.41
CA ALA A 108 -15.98 -6.53 28.72
C ALA A 108 -14.73 -5.68 28.45
N GLU A 109 -13.53 -6.23 28.69
CA GLU A 109 -12.27 -5.56 28.37
C GLU A 109 -12.05 -5.48 26.85
N ALA A 110 -12.48 -6.51 26.11
CA ALA A 110 -12.42 -6.48 24.65
C ALA A 110 -13.39 -5.46 24.04
N GLU A 111 -14.61 -5.34 24.58
CA GLU A 111 -15.58 -4.31 24.17
C GLU A 111 -15.04 -2.90 24.44
N GLN A 112 -14.51 -2.67 25.66
CA GLN A 112 -13.90 -1.39 26.01
C GLN A 112 -12.73 -1.03 25.09
N PHE A 113 -11.85 -2.01 24.78
CA PHE A 113 -10.76 -1.79 23.85
C PHE A 113 -11.27 -1.38 22.46
N ILE A 114 -12.34 -1.99 21.95
CA ILE A 114 -12.92 -1.62 20.65
C ILE A 114 -13.50 -0.20 20.72
N ASP A 115 -14.31 0.11 21.74
CA ASP A 115 -14.96 1.41 21.92
C ASP A 115 -13.96 2.58 22.06
N GLU A 116 -12.79 2.33 22.66
CA GLU A 116 -11.75 3.34 22.85
C GLU A 116 -10.93 3.61 21.58
N ASN A 117 -10.82 2.62 20.67
CA ASN A 117 -9.91 2.67 19.54
C ASN A 117 -10.63 2.83 18.19
N TYR A 118 -11.94 2.61 18.13
CA TYR A 118 -12.74 2.66 16.90
C TYR A 118 -14.05 3.42 17.11
N GLU A 119 -14.45 4.20 16.11
CA GLU A 119 -15.78 4.82 16.09
C GLU A 119 -16.86 3.76 15.80
N THR A 120 -18.10 3.97 16.24
CA THR A 120 -19.21 3.02 16.02
C THR A 120 -19.49 2.71 14.55
N THR A 121 -19.17 3.64 13.64
CA THR A 121 -19.32 3.46 12.20
C THR A 121 -18.06 2.97 11.49
N ASP A 122 -16.97 2.76 12.24
CA ASP A 122 -15.71 2.28 11.68
C ASP A 122 -15.81 0.80 11.26
N ARG A 123 -15.38 0.51 10.03
CA ARG A 123 -15.45 -0.84 9.46
C ARG A 123 -14.60 -1.84 10.23
N SER A 124 -13.42 -1.42 10.69
CA SER A 124 -12.49 -2.27 11.44
C SER A 124 -13.07 -2.61 12.81
N GLY A 125 -13.66 -1.62 13.49
CA GLY A 125 -14.41 -1.81 14.73
C GLY A 125 -15.51 -2.87 14.58
N MET A 126 -16.38 -2.73 13.58
CA MET A 126 -17.45 -3.70 13.30
C MET A 126 -16.93 -5.13 13.07
N ILE A 127 -15.80 -5.28 12.37
CA ILE A 127 -15.19 -6.61 12.15
C ILE A 127 -14.68 -7.22 13.47
N LEU A 128 -14.08 -6.40 14.35
CA LEU A 128 -13.61 -6.85 15.65
C LEU A 128 -14.77 -7.24 16.58
N GLU A 129 -15.88 -6.52 16.54
CA GLU A 129 -17.11 -6.88 17.27
C GLU A 129 -17.65 -8.25 16.82
N GLU A 130 -17.72 -8.49 15.51
CA GLU A 130 -18.14 -9.78 14.97
C GLU A 130 -17.17 -10.91 15.35
N LEU A 131 -15.86 -10.64 15.36
CA LEU A 131 -14.86 -11.59 15.84
C LEU A 131 -15.07 -11.93 17.33
N LEU A 132 -15.31 -10.92 18.16
CA LEU A 132 -15.53 -11.11 19.60
C LEU A 132 -16.80 -11.94 19.86
N ARG A 133 -17.84 -11.72 19.05
CA ARG A 133 -19.08 -12.50 19.10
C ARG A 133 -18.85 -14.00 18.87
N VAL A 134 -17.99 -14.37 17.92
CA VAL A 134 -17.60 -15.77 17.68
C VAL A 134 -16.99 -16.42 18.94
N TYR A 135 -16.15 -15.69 19.67
CA TYR A 135 -15.55 -16.20 20.90
C TYR A 135 -16.57 -16.34 22.04
N ARG A 136 -17.51 -15.39 22.17
CA ARG A 136 -18.61 -15.44 23.14
C ARG A 136 -19.49 -16.66 22.89
N ASP A 137 -19.95 -16.84 21.66
CA ASP A 137 -20.77 -17.98 21.27
C ASP A 137 -20.04 -19.31 21.55
N ARG A 138 -18.72 -19.36 21.31
CA ARG A 138 -17.92 -20.56 21.59
C ARG A 138 -17.79 -20.84 23.09
N ALA A 139 -17.66 -19.83 23.93
CA ALA A 139 -17.58 -19.98 25.38
C ALA A 139 -18.91 -20.49 25.97
N GLU A 140 -20.02 -19.97 25.47
CA GLU A 140 -21.39 -20.38 25.85
C GLU A 140 -21.70 -21.81 25.38
N ASN A 141 -21.26 -22.18 24.18
CA ASN A 141 -21.44 -23.55 23.65
C ASN A 141 -20.45 -24.56 24.25
N GLY A 142 -19.26 -24.12 24.67
CA GLY A 142 -18.26 -24.97 25.34
C GLY A 142 -18.64 -25.32 26.78
N SER A 143 -19.43 -24.47 27.45
CA SER A 143 -19.93 -24.67 28.81
C SER A 143 -21.16 -25.59 28.89
N THR A 144 -21.85 -25.84 27.77
CA THR A 144 -23.03 -26.73 27.70
C THR A 144 -22.69 -28.21 27.45
N SER A 145 -21.44 -28.55 27.12
CA SER A 145 -20.99 -29.93 26.85
C SER A 145 -20.43 -30.68 28.07
N GLY A 146 -20.47 -30.05 29.25
CA GLY A 146 -20.02 -30.63 30.52
C GLY A 146 -21.20 -30.94 31.46
N VAL A 147 -22.05 -31.90 31.09
CA VAL A 147 -23.03 -32.54 31.98
C VAL A 147 -22.92 -34.05 31.84
#